data_AF-A0A565EA88-F1
#
_entry.id   AF-A0A565EA88-F1
#
_cell.length_a   1.000
_cell.length_b   1.000
_cell.length_c   1.000
_cell.angle_alpha   90.00
_cell.angle_beta   90.00
_cell.angle_gamma   90.00
#
_symmetry.space_group_name_H-M   'P 1'
#
loop_
_entity.id
_entity.type
_entity.pdbx_description
1 polymer ?
#
loop_
_entity_poly.entity_id
_entity_poly.type
_entity_poly.pdbx_seq_one_letter_code
_entity_poly.pdbx_strand_id
1 'polypeptide(L)'
;MGGGLVTTLYGASYFMMAINTENFAGSEQFKLKVHRLIRDCKSCVPVEGFKQVLLPGEIEFKEAQERKKKGIPVEEKQWEDMVEILKSNGIKLNFRKNILSLSGARF
;
A
#
# COMPACT_ATOMS: atom_id res chain seq x y z
N MET A 1 26.73 31.65 -23.21
CA MET A 1 25.68 30.90 -23.93
C MET A 1 25.83 29.44 -23.52
N GLY A 2 25.17 28.89 -22.50
CA GLY A 2 23.77 29.06 -22.11
C GLY A 2 22.94 27.81 -22.43
N GLY A 3 23.52 26.60 -22.33
CA GLY A 3 22.81 25.33 -22.45
C GLY A 3 22.74 24.65 -21.08
N GLY A 4 21.82 25.14 -20.24
CA GLY A 4 21.57 24.57 -18.92
C GLY A 4 21.06 23.13 -19.05
N LEU A 5 21.82 22.22 -18.45
CA LEU A 5 21.46 20.82 -18.27
C LEU A 5 20.06 20.69 -17.65
N VAL A 6 19.29 19.72 -18.12
CA VAL A 6 18.13 19.17 -17.41
C VAL A 6 18.65 18.52 -16.12
N THR A 7 18.46 19.15 -14.96
CA THR A 7 19.06 18.74 -13.68
C THR A 7 18.14 17.85 -12.81
N THR A 8 17.62 16.76 -13.35
CA THR A 8 17.11 15.64 -12.52
C THR A 8 17.61 14.32 -13.07
N LEU A 9 18.52 13.66 -12.33
CA LEU A 9 19.25 12.44 -12.71
C LEU A 9 18.37 11.17 -12.94
N TYR A 10 17.05 11.23 -12.69
CA TYR A 10 16.15 10.07 -12.79
C TYR A 10 14.99 10.22 -13.79
N GLY A 11 14.87 11.34 -14.51
CA GLY A 11 13.92 11.47 -15.62
C GLY A 11 12.46 11.04 -15.34
N ALA A 12 11.99 11.10 -14.10
CA ALA A 12 10.65 10.64 -13.75
C ALA A 12 9.60 11.66 -14.17
N SER A 13 8.61 11.22 -14.96
CA SER A 13 7.45 12.02 -15.35
C SER A 13 6.19 11.36 -14.80
N TYR A 14 5.29 12.17 -14.25
CA TYR A 14 4.05 11.70 -13.64
C TYR A 14 2.84 12.40 -14.28
N PHE A 15 1.77 11.66 -14.50
CA PHE A 15 0.46 12.19 -14.86
C PHE A 15 -0.54 11.83 -13.77
N MET A 16 -1.34 12.80 -13.33
CA MET A 16 -2.36 12.63 -12.32
C MET A 16 -3.67 13.22 -12.82
N MET A 17 -4.77 12.53 -12.59
CA MET A 17 -6.11 12.96 -13.00
C MET A 17 -7.11 12.74 -11.88
N ALA A 18 -7.95 13.75 -11.64
CA ALA A 18 -9.10 13.67 -10.75
C ALA A 18 -10.37 13.97 -11.54
N ILE A 19 -11.37 13.10 -11.43
CA ILE A 19 -12.66 13.25 -12.10
C ILE A 19 -13.73 13.46 -11.03
N ASN A 20 -14.42 14.59 -11.09
CA ASN A 20 -15.55 14.85 -10.21
C ASN A 20 -16.81 14.17 -10.75
N THR A 21 -17.30 13.15 -10.05
CA THR A 21 -18.49 12.38 -10.41
C THR A 21 -19.78 13.19 -10.38
N GLU A 22 -19.83 14.30 -9.63
CA GLU A 22 -21.00 15.18 -9.57
C GLU A 22 -21.30 15.85 -10.92
N ASN A 23 -20.29 16.02 -11.77
CA ASN A 23 -20.47 16.55 -13.12
C ASN A 23 -21.03 15.51 -14.12
N PHE A 24 -21.33 14.29 -13.66
CA PHE A 24 -21.86 13.19 -14.47
C PHE A 24 -23.16 12.66 -13.85
N ALA A 25 -23.16 11.42 -13.37
CA ALA A 25 -24.34 10.78 -12.79
C ALA A 25 -24.57 11.14 -11.31
N GLY A 26 -23.67 11.88 -10.67
CA GLY A 26 -23.66 12.09 -9.23
C GLY A 26 -22.91 10.98 -8.48
N SER A 27 -22.35 11.31 -7.31
CA SER A 27 -21.56 10.36 -6.52
C SER A 27 -22.36 9.13 -6.05
N GLU A 28 -23.63 9.30 -5.68
CA GLU A 28 -24.47 8.20 -5.22
C GLU A 28 -24.75 7.18 -6.32
N GLN A 29 -25.12 7.64 -7.52
CA GLN A 29 -25.34 6.74 -8.67
C GLN A 29 -24.04 6.07 -9.12
N PHE A 30 -22.92 6.79 -9.05
CA PHE A 30 -21.61 6.21 -9.32
C PHE A 30 -21.29 5.05 -8.35
N LYS A 31 -21.44 5.26 -7.04
CA LYS A 31 -21.23 4.21 -6.03
C LYS A 31 -22.15 3.00 -6.25
N LEU A 32 -23.43 3.21 -6.56
CA LEU A 32 -24.37 2.13 -6.86
C LEU A 32 -23.92 1.29 -8.05
N LYS A 33 -23.46 1.93 -9.13
CA LYS A 33 -22.92 1.23 -10.31
C LYS A 33 -21.65 0.46 -9.98
N VAL A 34 -20.74 1.05 -9.21
CA VAL A 34 -19.52 0.37 -8.74
C VAL A 34 -19.86 -0.83 -7.87
N HIS A 35 -20.79 -0.71 -6.92
CA HIS A 35 -21.25 -1.84 -6.09
C HIS A 35 -21.83 -2.98 -6.91
N ARG A 36 -22.59 -2.67 -7.97
CA ARG A 36 -23.09 -3.70 -8.90
C ARG A 36 -21.94 -4.39 -9.63
N LEU A 37 -21.00 -3.64 -10.18
CA LEU A 37 -19.82 -4.19 -10.85
C LEU A 37 -19.03 -5.12 -9.92
N ILE A 38 -18.79 -4.69 -8.68
CA ILE A 38 -18.14 -5.49 -7.64
C ILE A 38 -18.87 -6.83 -7.45
N ARG A 39 -20.20 -6.79 -7.31
CA ARG A 39 -21.02 -8.00 -7.15
C ARG A 39 -20.92 -8.92 -8.35
N ASP A 40 -21.01 -8.37 -9.55
CA ASP A 40 -20.96 -9.13 -10.79
C ASP A 40 -19.59 -9.84 -10.90
N CYS A 41 -18.48 -9.13 -10.68
CA CYS A 41 -17.14 -9.72 -10.63
C CYS A 41 -17.01 -10.84 -9.58
N LYS A 42 -17.56 -10.64 -8.39
CA LYS A 42 -17.51 -11.61 -7.29
C LYS A 42 -18.37 -12.85 -7.52
N SER A 43 -19.37 -12.75 -8.40
CA SER A 43 -20.26 -13.87 -8.75
C SER A 43 -19.66 -14.82 -9.78
N CYS A 44 -18.58 -14.42 -10.46
CA CYS A 44 -17.91 -15.25 -11.45
C CYS A 44 -17.31 -16.51 -10.80
N VAL A 45 -17.42 -17.64 -11.51
CA VAL A 45 -16.75 -18.89 -11.11
C VAL A 45 -15.23 -18.67 -11.17
N PRO A 46 -14.50 -18.93 -10.07
CA PRO A 46 -13.05 -18.86 -10.09
C PRO A 46 -12.46 -19.88 -11.06
N VAL A 47 -11.34 -19.52 -11.71
CA VAL A 47 -10.57 -20.50 -12.49
C VAL A 47 -9.99 -21.58 -11.56
N GLU A 48 -9.68 -22.75 -12.13
CA GLU A 48 -9.12 -23.86 -11.37
C GLU A 48 -7.88 -23.44 -10.56
N GLY A 49 -7.79 -23.91 -9.32
CA GLY A 49 -6.72 -23.56 -8.38
C GLY A 49 -6.96 -22.26 -7.58
N PHE A 50 -8.00 -21.49 -7.90
CA PHE A 50 -8.34 -20.26 -7.17
C PHE A 50 -9.64 -20.39 -6.35
N LYS A 51 -9.66 -19.79 -5.16
CA LYS A 51 -10.80 -19.88 -4.24
C LYS A 51 -11.91 -18.86 -4.53
N GLN A 52 -11.56 -17.70 -5.08
CA GLN A 52 -12.48 -16.60 -5.35
C GLN A 52 -11.88 -15.62 -6.37
N VAL A 53 -12.74 -14.85 -7.03
CA VAL A 53 -12.33 -13.64 -7.77
C VAL A 53 -12.04 -12.52 -6.78
N LEU A 54 -10.93 -11.81 -6.95
CA LEU A 54 -10.53 -10.66 -6.12
C LEU A 54 -10.55 -9.39 -6.94
N LEU A 55 -10.95 -8.27 -6.33
CA LEU A 55 -10.86 -6.95 -6.95
C LEU A 55 -9.49 -6.32 -6.70
N PRO A 56 -9.04 -5.42 -7.59
CA PRO A 56 -7.87 -4.59 -7.33
C PRO A 56 -7.98 -3.85 -5.99
N GLY A 57 -6.95 -3.95 -5.15
CA GLY A 57 -6.91 -3.31 -3.84
C GLY A 57 -7.47 -4.16 -2.67
N GLU A 58 -8.14 -5.29 -2.92
CA GLU A 58 -8.71 -6.10 -1.83
C GLU A 58 -7.64 -6.78 -0.97
N ILE A 59 -6.57 -7.29 -1.59
CA ILE A 59 -5.48 -7.97 -0.88
C ILE A 59 -4.78 -6.95 0.01
N GLU A 60 -4.42 -5.80 -0.57
CA GLU A 60 -3.76 -4.68 0.09
C GLU A 60 -4.62 -4.13 1.22
N PHE A 61 -5.94 -4.02 1.01
CA PHE A 61 -6.87 -3.61 2.07
C PHE A 61 -6.85 -4.61 3.23
N LYS A 62 -6.94 -5.92 2.96
CA LYS A 62 -6.89 -6.96 3.99
C LYS A 62 -5.56 -6.95 4.73
N GLU A 63 -4.45 -6.91 4.02
CA GLU A 63 -3.11 -6.82 4.62
C GLU A 63 -2.95 -5.57 5.47
N ALA A 64 -3.44 -4.41 5.03
CA ALA A 64 -3.39 -3.17 5.80
C ALA A 64 -4.20 -3.28 7.10
N GLN A 65 -5.39 -3.90 7.08
CA GLN A 65 -6.17 -4.14 8.29
C GLN A 65 -5.46 -5.09 9.25
N GLU A 66 -4.83 -6.14 8.73
CA GLU A 66 -4.08 -7.07 9.57
C GLU A 66 -2.82 -6.42 10.16
N ARG A 67 -2.06 -5.66 9.37
CA ARG A 67 -0.85 -4.94 9.83
C ARG A 67 -1.19 -3.83 10.82
N LYS A 68 -2.37 -3.21 10.74
CA LYS A 68 -2.85 -2.27 11.78
C LYS A 68 -3.03 -2.95 13.14
N LYS A 69 -3.43 -4.22 13.16
CA LYS A 69 -3.68 -4.98 14.40
C LYS A 69 -2.43 -5.70 14.91
N LYS A 70 -1.66 -6.29 13.99
CA LYS A 70 -0.54 -7.20 14.29
C LYS A 70 0.84 -6.56 14.13
N GLY A 71 0.91 -5.32 13.64
CA GLY A 71 2.16 -4.68 13.27
C GLY A 71 2.59 -5.00 11.84
N ILE A 72 3.57 -4.23 11.34
CA ILE A 72 4.15 -4.41 10.01
C ILE A 72 5.27 -5.44 10.12
N PRO A 73 5.26 -6.53 9.34
CA PRO A 73 6.38 -7.45 9.31
C PRO A 73 7.59 -6.78 8.65
N VAL A 74 8.73 -6.83 9.31
CA VAL A 74 10.02 -6.32 8.83
C VAL A 74 11.03 -7.43 9.06
N GLU A 75 11.88 -7.71 8.07
CA GLU A 75 12.97 -8.68 8.23
C GLU A 75 14.00 -8.16 9.24
N GLU A 76 14.58 -9.05 10.04
CA GLU A 76 15.51 -8.65 11.11
C GLU A 76 16.66 -7.80 10.57
N LYS A 77 17.29 -8.23 9.48
CA LYS A 77 18.37 -7.49 8.83
C LYS A 77 17.95 -6.07 8.43
N GLN A 78 16.77 -5.90 7.84
CA GLN A 78 16.26 -4.58 7.44
C GLN A 78 16.02 -3.68 8.66
N TRP A 79 15.58 -4.28 9.77
CA TRP A 79 15.41 -3.58 11.03
C TRP A 79 16.74 -3.11 11.60
N GLU A 80 17.76 -3.97 11.58
CA GLU A 80 19.13 -3.64 12.00
C GLU A 80 19.73 -2.51 11.18
N ASP A 81 19.65 -2.61 9.84
CA ASP A 81 20.13 -1.60 8.91
C ASP A 81 19.46 -0.24 9.20
N MET A 82 18.14 -0.23 9.42
CA MET A 82 17.41 0.99 9.78
C MET A 82 17.89 1.57 11.12
N VAL A 83 18.08 0.72 12.13
CA VAL A 83 18.57 1.14 13.46
C VAL A 83 19.97 1.74 13.37
N GLU A 84 20.85 1.17 12.54
CA GLU A 84 22.19 1.70 12.30
C GLU A 84 22.15 3.09 11.67
N ILE A 85 21.33 3.27 10.63
CA ILE A 85 21.13 4.57 9.95
C ILE A 85 20.63 5.62 10.94
N LEU A 86 19.67 5.27 11.81
CA LEU A 86 19.14 6.21 12.79
C LEU A 86 20.20 6.63 13.82
N LYS A 87 21.02 5.68 14.29
CA LYS A 87 22.12 5.95 15.23
C LYS A 87 23.20 6.82 14.60
N SER A 88 23.61 6.53 13.36
CA SER A 88 24.67 7.30 12.67
C SER A 88 24.25 8.75 12.43
N ASN A 89 22.94 9.01 12.36
CA ASN A 89 22.36 10.36 12.27
C ASN A 89 21.97 10.96 13.65
N GLY A 90 22.40 10.36 14.76
CA GLY A 90 22.17 10.88 16.12
C GLY A 90 20.72 10.79 16.61
N ILE A 91 19.86 10.01 15.96
CA ILE A 91 18.46 9.85 16.34
C ILE A 91 18.35 8.81 17.46
N LYS A 92 17.86 9.24 18.62
CA LYS A 92 17.61 8.35 19.76
C LYS A 92 16.36 7.51 19.52
N LEU A 93 16.52 6.20 19.61
CA LEU A 93 15.44 5.25 19.44
C LEU A 93 14.65 5.11 20.74
N ASN A 94 13.36 5.42 20.68
CA ASN A 94 12.45 5.23 21.81
C ASN A 94 11.37 4.22 21.41
N PHE A 95 11.77 2.95 21.27
CA PHE A 95 10.82 1.88 20.93
C PHE A 95 10.14 1.36 22.20
N ARG A 96 8.80 1.26 22.18
CA ARG A 96 8.07 0.49 23.19
C ARG A 96 8.35 -1.00 22.97
N LYS A 97 8.89 -1.68 24.00
CA LYS A 97 9.25 -3.11 23.99
C LYS A 97 8.12 -4.07 23.55
N ASN A 98 6.85 -3.64 23.54
CA ASN A 98 5.71 -4.46 23.11
C ASN A 98 5.59 -4.74 21.60
N ILE A 99 6.44 -4.14 20.75
CA ILE A 99 6.47 -4.47 19.31
C ILE A 99 7.32 -5.72 19.03
N LEU A 100 8.22 -6.09 19.96
CA LEU A 100 9.13 -7.24 19.81
C LEU A 100 8.54 -8.55 20.36
N SER A 101 7.33 -8.54 20.93
CA SER A 101 6.76 -9.73 21.60
C SER A 101 5.86 -10.60 20.70
N LEU A 102 5.75 -10.34 19.40
CA LEU A 102 5.18 -11.31 18.44
C LEU A 102 6.28 -12.25 17.92
N SER A 103 7.08 -12.74 18.88
CA SER A 103 8.05 -13.84 18.80
C SER A 103 7.34 -15.15 18.43
N GLY A 104 6.91 -15.22 17.18
CA GLY A 104 6.52 -16.42 16.45
C GLY A 104 7.06 -16.40 15.02
N ALA A 105 7.43 -15.23 14.49
CA ALA A 105 8.37 -15.14 13.39
C ALA A 105 9.77 -15.35 13.95
N ARG A 106 10.40 -16.46 13.57
CA ARG A 106 11.82 -16.69 13.83
C ARG A 106 12.59 -15.52 13.23
N PHE A 107 13.40 -14.89 14.06
CA PHE A 107 14.56 -14.12 13.64
C PHE A 107 15.45 -15.04 12.79
#